data_AF-A0A4Q0AJV5-F1
#
_entry.id   AF-A0A4Q0AJV5-F1
#
_cell.length_a   1.000
_cell.length_b   1.000
_cell.length_c   1.000
_cell.angle_alpha   90.00
_cell.angle_beta   90.00
_cell.angle_gamma   90.00
#
_symmetry.space_group_name_H-M   'P 1'
#
loop_
_entity.id
_entity.type
_entity.pdbx_description
1 polymer ?
#
loop_
_entity_poly.entity_id
_entity_poly.type
_entity_poly.pdbx_seq_one_letter_code
_entity_poly.pdbx_strand_id
1 'polypeptide(L)'
;MNASLHRSARTKNGFTILEVLIVMVIIAILATIVLNYYGGAKERAYLKKADSELNIMASAVKFYTQKYNAYPPDVNRGLPAGLNEFLSADQGKNWPDGPWPGSVYDYDYFNNSGETVQISIRFCPIGGPLSACKFPPEPWAANFGVDSSYYYCIKGNCKAHPSQPDSYPGYCVNCPGNKAILG
;
A
#
# COMPACT_ATOMS: atom_id res chain seq x y z
N MET A 1 74.04 -30.76 39.28
CA MET A 1 73.61 -30.06 38.04
C MET A 1 72.12 -29.75 38.18
N ASN A 2 71.75 -28.53 38.56
CA ASN A 2 70.34 -28.14 38.72
C ASN A 2 69.99 -27.11 37.64
N ALA A 3 69.21 -27.51 36.65
CA ALA A 3 68.69 -26.62 35.62
C ALA A 3 67.44 -25.89 36.16
N SER A 4 67.52 -24.58 36.36
CA SER A 4 66.33 -23.77 36.66
C SER A 4 65.57 -23.48 35.37
N LEU A 5 64.36 -24.00 35.25
CA LEU A 5 63.45 -23.70 34.14
C LEU A 5 62.89 -22.28 34.30
N HIS A 6 63.33 -21.36 33.43
CA HIS A 6 62.77 -20.02 33.35
C HIS A 6 61.43 -20.06 32.62
N ARG A 7 60.32 -19.98 33.38
CA ARG A 7 58.96 -19.97 32.84
C ARG A 7 58.67 -18.58 32.24
N SER A 8 58.71 -18.48 30.91
CA SER A 8 58.34 -17.25 30.19
C SER A 8 56.85 -16.96 30.39
N ALA A 9 56.54 -15.92 31.16
CA ALA A 9 55.19 -15.44 31.38
C ALA A 9 54.69 -14.75 30.10
N ARG A 10 53.72 -15.35 29.40
CA ARG A 10 53.02 -14.67 28.30
C ARG A 10 52.31 -13.46 28.85
N THR A 11 52.66 -12.27 28.37
CA THR A 11 51.91 -11.04 28.62
C THR A 11 50.51 -11.20 28.05
N LYS A 12 49.50 -11.23 28.92
CA LYS A 12 48.11 -11.17 28.50
C LYS A 12 47.79 -9.71 28.18
N ASN A 13 47.71 -9.37 26.90
CA ASN A 13 47.25 -8.07 26.47
C ASN A 13 45.73 -8.01 26.68
N GLY A 14 45.30 -7.19 27.64
CA GLY A 14 43.88 -6.88 27.88
C GLY A 14 43.47 -5.62 27.13
N PHE A 15 42.18 -5.53 26.77
CA PHE A 15 41.62 -4.30 26.21
C PHE A 15 41.69 -3.16 27.21
N THR A 16 41.99 -1.96 26.72
CA THR A 16 41.97 -0.76 27.55
C THR A 16 40.53 -0.31 27.80
N ILE A 17 40.28 0.33 28.95
CA ILE A 17 38.97 0.96 29.23
C ILE A 17 38.63 1.99 28.13
N LEU A 18 39.65 2.67 27.60
CA LEU A 18 39.50 3.66 26.55
C LEU A 18 38.99 3.04 25.24
N GLU A 19 39.52 1.88 24.83
CA GLU A 19 39.02 1.17 23.64
C GLU A 19 37.54 0.81 23.78
N VAL A 20 37.15 0.28 24.93
CA VAL A 20 35.75 -0.10 25.16
C VAL A 20 34.85 1.14 25.19
N LEU A 21 35.32 2.25 25.76
CA LEU A 21 34.57 3.50 25.82
C LEU A 21 34.32 4.10 24.43
N ILE A 22 35.34 4.15 23.57
CA ILE A 22 35.19 4.66 22.20
C ILE A 22 34.21 3.81 21.40
N VAL A 23 34.26 2.49 21.55
CA VAL A 23 33.33 1.58 20.87
C VAL A 23 31.88 1.84 21.30
N MET A 24 31.62 2.02 22.59
CA MET A 24 30.27 2.34 23.08
C MET A 24 29.76 3.69 22.56
N VAL A 25 30.63 4.69 22.48
CA VAL A 25 30.28 6.00 21.90
C VAL A 25 29.90 5.87 20.42
N ILE A 26 30.67 5.10 19.64
CA ILE A 26 30.36 4.86 18.23
C ILE A 26 29.04 4.10 18.08
N ILE A 27 28.80 3.06 18.90
CA ILE A 27 27.53 2.30 18.86
C ILE A 27 26.34 3.20 19.21
N ALA A 28 26.46 4.08 20.22
CA ALA A 28 25.40 5.00 20.60
C ALA A 28 25.04 5.98 19.46
N ILE A 29 26.04 6.52 18.76
CA ILE A 29 25.83 7.40 17.60
C ILE A 29 25.14 6.63 16.47
N LEU A 30 25.64 5.44 16.11
CA LEU A 30 25.07 4.63 15.03
C LEU A 30 23.63 4.20 15.32
N ALA A 31 23.32 3.83 16.56
CA ALA A 31 21.98 3.41 16.97
C ALA A 31 20.92 4.51 16.74
N THR A 32 21.28 5.78 16.94
CA THR A 32 20.35 6.92 16.70
C THR A 32 20.04 7.14 15.22
N ILE A 33 21.01 6.90 14.32
CA ILE A 33 20.84 7.09 12.87
C ILE A 33 19.96 5.99 12.27
N VAL A 34 20.11 4.75 12.75
CA VAL A 34 19.38 3.58 12.23
C VAL A 34 17.86 3.78 12.32
N LEU A 35 17.33 4.38 13.39
CA LEU A 35 15.88 4.58 13.56
C LEU A 35 15.26 5.47 12.47
N ASN A 36 16.00 6.44 11.93
CA ASN A 36 15.46 7.41 10.97
C ASN A 36 15.38 6.86 9.53
N TYR A 37 15.99 5.72 9.22
CA TYR A 37 16.12 5.25 7.83
C TYR A 37 15.01 4.27 7.37
N TYR A 38 14.27 3.65 8.29
CA TYR A 38 13.40 2.49 7.96
C TYR A 38 11.92 2.80 7.69
N GLY A 39 11.46 4.06 7.81
CA GLY A 39 10.03 4.38 7.75
C GLY A 39 9.35 4.14 6.38
N GLY A 40 10.05 4.36 5.26
CA GLY A 40 9.40 4.44 3.95
C GLY A 40 9.39 3.16 3.10
N ALA A 41 10.12 2.10 3.48
CA ALA A 41 10.27 0.92 2.62
C ALA A 41 8.97 0.11 2.49
N LYS A 42 8.25 -0.02 3.60
CA LYS A 42 6.96 -0.74 3.66
C LYS A 42 5.90 -0.06 2.81
N GLU A 43 5.79 1.25 2.92
CA GLU A 43 4.80 2.03 2.18
C GLU A 43 5.05 2.01 0.67
N ARG A 44 6.32 2.12 0.26
CA ARG A 44 6.72 1.92 -1.15
C ARG A 44 6.36 0.52 -1.68
N ALA A 45 6.45 -0.51 -0.84
CA ALA A 45 6.05 -1.86 -1.22
C ALA A 45 4.53 -1.96 -1.41
N TYR A 46 3.73 -1.31 -0.55
CA TYR A 46 2.28 -1.24 -0.69
C TYR A 46 1.85 -0.52 -1.95
N LEU A 47 2.45 0.63 -2.26
CA LEU A 47 2.18 1.35 -3.51
C LEU A 47 2.51 0.51 -4.75
N LYS A 48 3.66 -0.18 -4.75
CA LYS A 48 4.03 -1.08 -5.86
C LYS A 48 3.07 -2.26 -6.01
N LYS A 49 2.66 -2.86 -4.89
CA LYS A 49 1.65 -3.92 -4.89
C LYS A 49 0.33 -3.41 -5.47
N ALA A 50 -0.14 -2.26 -4.98
CA ALA A 50 -1.36 -1.61 -5.45
C ALA A 50 -1.33 -1.37 -6.96
N ASP A 51 -0.26 -0.76 -7.48
CA ASP A 51 -0.11 -0.49 -8.92
C ASP A 51 -0.12 -1.79 -9.74
N SER A 52 0.67 -2.78 -9.35
CA SER A 52 0.71 -4.08 -10.04
C SER A 52 -0.66 -4.77 -10.07
N GLU A 53 -1.34 -4.84 -8.92
CA GLU A 53 -2.63 -5.50 -8.80
C GLU A 53 -3.72 -4.74 -9.57
N LEU A 54 -3.80 -3.41 -9.43
CA LEU A 54 -4.77 -2.60 -10.16
C LEU A 54 -4.64 -2.73 -11.68
N ASN A 55 -3.42 -2.82 -12.21
CA ASN A 55 -3.19 -3.05 -13.64
C ASN A 55 -3.70 -4.43 -14.10
N ILE A 56 -3.51 -5.47 -13.29
CA ILE A 56 -4.03 -6.82 -13.57
C ILE A 56 -5.56 -6.79 -13.57
N MET A 57 -6.17 -6.21 -12.55
CA MET A 57 -7.63 -6.14 -12.43
C MET A 57 -8.26 -5.29 -13.53
N ALA A 58 -7.65 -4.15 -13.89
CA ALA A 58 -8.10 -3.33 -15.01
C ALA A 58 -8.03 -4.11 -16.34
N SER A 59 -7.02 -4.97 -16.51
CA SER A 59 -6.93 -5.86 -17.67
C SER A 59 -8.03 -6.91 -17.67
N ALA A 60 -8.35 -7.50 -16.51
CA ALA A 60 -9.46 -8.42 -16.34
C ALA A 60 -10.81 -7.77 -16.74
N VAL A 61 -11.05 -6.53 -16.30
CA VAL A 61 -12.26 -5.78 -16.69
C VAL A 61 -12.29 -5.53 -18.20
N LYS A 62 -11.15 -5.18 -18.81
CA LYS A 62 -11.06 -5.02 -20.28
C LYS A 62 -11.39 -6.31 -21.02
N PHE A 63 -10.90 -7.47 -20.55
CA PHE A 63 -11.22 -8.76 -21.15
C PHE A 63 -12.69 -9.13 -20.98
N TYR A 64 -13.27 -8.87 -19.81
CA TYR A 64 -14.71 -9.01 -19.59
C TYR A 64 -15.50 -8.19 -20.61
N THR A 65 -15.16 -6.90 -20.76
CA THR A 65 -15.85 -6.01 -21.69
C THR A 65 -15.70 -6.46 -23.13
N GLN A 66 -14.54 -6.97 -23.53
CA GLN A 66 -14.33 -7.53 -24.88
C GLN A 66 -15.16 -8.79 -25.12
N LYS A 67 -15.31 -9.68 -24.13
CA LYS A 67 -16.07 -10.92 -24.27
C LYS A 67 -17.58 -10.67 -24.31
N TYR A 68 -18.08 -9.81 -23.42
CA TYR A 68 -19.51 -9.61 -23.19
C TYR A 68 -20.07 -8.34 -23.83
N ASN A 69 -19.24 -7.53 -24.51
CA ASN A 69 -19.60 -6.23 -25.09
C ASN A 69 -20.26 -5.25 -24.10
N ALA A 70 -20.02 -5.44 -22.80
CA ALA A 70 -20.56 -4.62 -21.72
C ALA A 70 -19.61 -4.67 -20.52
N TYR A 71 -19.57 -3.60 -19.72
CA TYR A 71 -18.88 -3.64 -18.44
C TYR A 71 -19.60 -4.56 -17.43
N PRO A 72 -18.89 -5.15 -16.46
CA PRO A 72 -19.52 -5.86 -15.36
C PRO A 72 -20.57 -4.98 -14.66
N PRO A 73 -21.69 -5.55 -14.18
CA PRO A 73 -22.66 -4.79 -13.39
C PRO A 73 -22.03 -4.33 -12.08
N ASP A 74 -22.48 -3.17 -11.60
CA ASP A 74 -22.06 -2.63 -10.31
C ASP A 74 -22.44 -3.59 -9.17
N VAL A 75 -21.58 -3.64 -8.16
CA VAL A 75 -21.82 -4.37 -6.91
C VAL A 75 -21.51 -3.44 -5.75
N ASN A 76 -22.19 -3.62 -4.62
CA ASN A 76 -22.02 -2.70 -3.49
C ASN A 76 -20.55 -2.59 -3.02
N ARG A 77 -19.95 -3.73 -2.68
CA ARG A 77 -18.52 -3.80 -2.42
C ARG A 77 -17.95 -5.14 -2.86
N GLY A 78 -16.94 -5.11 -3.71
CA GLY A 78 -16.10 -6.26 -4.02
C GLY A 78 -16.10 -6.64 -5.49
N LEU A 79 -16.13 -7.95 -5.77
CA LEU A 79 -15.90 -8.51 -7.09
C LEU A 79 -17.24 -8.70 -7.83
N PRO A 80 -17.46 -8.08 -9.00
CA PRO A 80 -18.67 -8.29 -9.77
C PRO A 80 -18.71 -9.70 -10.37
N ALA A 81 -19.93 -10.21 -10.53
CA ALA A 81 -20.16 -11.54 -11.08
C ALA A 81 -19.55 -11.70 -12.48
N GLY A 82 -18.91 -12.84 -12.73
CA GLY A 82 -18.29 -13.17 -14.02
C GLY A 82 -16.90 -12.56 -14.24
N LEU A 83 -16.50 -11.52 -13.50
CA LEU A 83 -15.16 -10.95 -13.60
C LEU A 83 -14.08 -11.92 -13.10
N ASN A 84 -14.45 -12.79 -12.16
CA ASN A 84 -13.64 -13.88 -11.64
C ASN A 84 -13.11 -14.84 -12.74
N GLU A 85 -13.76 -14.92 -13.91
CA GLU A 85 -13.27 -15.69 -15.06
C GLU A 85 -11.93 -15.17 -15.58
N PHE A 86 -11.68 -13.87 -15.45
CA PHE A 86 -10.51 -13.17 -16.01
C PHE A 86 -9.44 -12.86 -14.97
N LEU A 87 -9.63 -13.33 -13.73
CA LEU A 87 -8.65 -13.23 -12.66
C LEU A 87 -7.80 -14.50 -12.59
N SER A 88 -6.57 -14.35 -12.13
CA SER A 88 -5.60 -15.44 -11.99
C SER A 88 -6.10 -16.53 -11.03
N ALA A 89 -5.82 -17.79 -11.37
CA ALA A 89 -6.26 -18.95 -10.60
C ALA A 89 -5.55 -19.12 -9.25
N ASP A 90 -4.36 -18.54 -9.11
CA ASP A 90 -3.56 -18.53 -7.89
C ASP A 90 -4.27 -17.81 -6.71
N GLN A 91 -5.10 -16.81 -7.00
CA GLN A 91 -5.92 -16.08 -6.01
C GLN A 91 -7.32 -16.70 -5.83
N GLY A 92 -7.53 -17.95 -6.26
CA GLY A 92 -8.84 -18.59 -6.18
C GLY A 92 -9.93 -17.86 -6.96
N LYS A 93 -9.55 -17.05 -7.97
CA LYS A 93 -10.45 -16.18 -8.75
C LYS A 93 -11.18 -15.11 -7.94
N ASN A 94 -10.64 -14.73 -6.78
CA ASN A 94 -11.15 -13.63 -5.95
C ASN A 94 -10.25 -12.41 -6.03
N TRP A 95 -10.71 -11.29 -5.46
CA TRP A 95 -9.79 -10.19 -5.16
C TRP A 95 -8.69 -10.67 -4.19
N PRO A 96 -7.41 -10.31 -4.43
CA PRO A 96 -6.37 -10.48 -3.44
C PRO A 96 -6.66 -9.60 -2.22
N ASP A 97 -5.98 -9.90 -1.12
CA ASP A 97 -5.96 -9.01 0.04
C ASP A 97 -5.42 -7.64 -0.38
N GLY A 98 -6.13 -6.58 0.05
CA GLY A 98 -5.74 -5.21 -0.25
C GLY A 98 -4.30 -4.90 0.19
N PRO A 99 -3.63 -3.96 -0.49
CA PRO A 99 -2.21 -3.70 -0.28
C PRO A 99 -1.93 -3.15 1.12
N TRP A 100 -2.80 -2.30 1.66
CA TRP A 100 -2.70 -1.78 3.02
C TRP A 100 -3.49 -2.62 4.03
N PRO A 101 -3.07 -2.65 5.31
CA PRO A 101 -3.77 -3.38 6.35
C PRO A 101 -5.24 -2.95 6.52
N GLY A 102 -6.16 -3.87 6.24
CA GLY A 102 -7.61 -3.62 6.33
C GLY A 102 -8.20 -2.88 5.13
N SER A 103 -7.38 -2.58 4.11
CA SER A 103 -7.88 -2.11 2.83
C SER A 103 -8.48 -3.27 2.03
N VAL A 104 -9.47 -2.97 1.19
CA VAL A 104 -10.11 -3.95 0.31
C VAL A 104 -10.32 -3.37 -1.07
N TYR A 105 -10.21 -4.24 -2.08
CA TYR A 105 -10.54 -3.88 -3.45
C TYR A 105 -12.05 -3.84 -3.69
N ASP A 106 -12.45 -2.94 -4.56
CA ASP A 106 -13.82 -2.71 -4.92
C ASP A 106 -13.92 -2.27 -6.37
N TYR A 107 -14.93 -2.76 -7.07
CA TYR A 107 -15.23 -2.39 -8.44
C TYR A 107 -16.47 -1.52 -8.43
N ASP A 108 -16.37 -0.34 -9.04
CA ASP A 108 -17.49 0.57 -9.14
C ASP A 108 -17.86 0.81 -10.61
N TYR A 109 -19.14 0.69 -10.92
CA TYR A 109 -19.73 1.13 -12.18
C TYR A 109 -20.88 2.12 -11.95
N PHE A 110 -20.59 3.39 -12.14
CA PHE A 110 -21.56 4.47 -12.02
C PHE A 110 -22.04 4.91 -13.41
N ASN A 111 -23.34 4.85 -13.65
CA ASN A 111 -23.96 5.25 -14.92
C ASN A 111 -24.97 6.41 -14.80
N ASN A 112 -25.29 6.82 -13.56
CA ASN A 112 -26.33 7.84 -13.30
C ASN A 112 -25.84 9.29 -13.40
N SER A 113 -24.52 9.53 -13.36
CA SER A 113 -23.91 10.88 -13.32
C SER A 113 -22.65 10.94 -14.19
N GLY A 114 -22.77 10.46 -15.43
CA GLY A 114 -21.63 10.16 -16.30
C GLY A 114 -21.15 8.73 -16.10
N GLU A 115 -20.73 8.09 -17.21
CA GLU A 115 -20.25 6.70 -17.21
C GLU A 115 -18.84 6.64 -16.59
N THR A 116 -18.75 6.17 -15.35
CA THR A 116 -17.50 5.94 -14.63
C THR A 116 -17.35 4.46 -14.33
N VAL A 117 -16.25 3.87 -14.79
CA VAL A 117 -15.83 2.52 -14.42
C VAL A 117 -14.47 2.62 -13.78
N GLN A 118 -14.35 2.15 -12.55
CA GLN A 118 -13.13 2.27 -11.77
C GLN A 118 -12.93 1.07 -10.87
N ILE A 119 -11.70 0.93 -10.39
CA ILE A 119 -11.37 0.05 -9.27
C ILE A 119 -10.88 0.95 -8.14
N SER A 120 -11.39 0.73 -6.95
CA SER A 120 -11.04 1.48 -5.76
C SER A 120 -10.41 0.57 -4.70
N ILE A 121 -9.43 1.10 -3.99
CA ILE A 121 -8.91 0.51 -2.76
C ILE A 121 -9.56 1.28 -1.61
N ARG A 122 -10.52 0.64 -0.96
CA ARG A 122 -11.32 1.20 0.13
C ARG A 122 -10.58 1.01 1.46
N PHE A 123 -10.57 2.05 2.29
CA PHE A 123 -9.90 2.04 3.61
C PHE A 123 -10.88 2.05 4.79
N CYS A 124 -12.16 2.26 4.52
CA CYS A 124 -13.22 2.36 5.52
C CYS A 124 -14.17 1.16 5.41
N PRO A 125 -14.73 0.64 6.51
CA PRO A 125 -15.80 -0.34 6.46
C PRO A 125 -17.08 0.26 5.85
N ILE A 126 -17.92 -0.57 5.23
CA ILE A 126 -19.17 -0.13 4.59
C ILE A 126 -20.08 0.51 5.65
N GLY A 127 -20.52 1.75 5.42
CA GLY A 127 -21.42 2.49 6.31
C GLY A 127 -20.83 2.82 7.68
N GLY A 128 -19.52 2.63 7.89
CA GLY A 128 -18.85 2.93 9.15
C GLY A 128 -18.48 4.40 9.31
N PRO A 129 -18.18 4.84 10.55
CA PRO A 129 -17.72 6.20 10.81
C PRO A 129 -16.27 6.40 10.33
N LEU A 130 -15.86 7.66 10.15
CA LEU A 130 -14.50 8.04 9.76
C LEU A 130 -13.42 7.48 10.71
N SER A 131 -13.75 7.34 12.00
CA SER A 131 -12.85 6.77 13.01
C SER A 131 -12.55 5.28 12.82
N ALA A 132 -13.34 4.57 12.02
CA ALA A 132 -13.11 3.16 11.71
C ALA A 132 -12.22 2.96 10.46
N CYS A 133 -11.89 4.04 9.76
CA CYS A 133 -11.05 4.00 8.56
C CYS A 133 -9.57 3.82 8.92
N LYS A 134 -8.84 3.11 8.05
CA LYS A 134 -7.39 2.88 8.17
C LYS A 134 -6.66 3.43 6.95
N PHE A 135 -6.45 4.74 6.92
CA PHE A 135 -5.75 5.40 5.82
C PHE A 135 -4.23 5.21 5.92
N PRO A 136 -3.52 5.13 4.78
CA PRO A 136 -2.07 5.11 4.78
C PRO A 136 -1.50 6.46 5.22
N PRO A 137 -0.30 6.47 5.83
CA PRO A 137 0.37 7.69 6.29
C PRO A 137 1.03 8.45 5.12
N GLU A 138 0.28 8.65 4.05
CA GLU A 138 0.74 9.25 2.81
C GLU A 138 0.13 10.64 2.61
N PRO A 139 0.86 11.62 2.07
CA PRO A 139 0.34 12.98 1.88
C PRO A 139 -0.93 13.04 1.03
N TRP A 140 -1.06 12.15 0.04
CA TRP A 140 -2.24 12.09 -0.82
C TRP A 140 -3.49 11.60 -0.09
N ALA A 141 -3.34 10.91 1.04
CA ALA A 141 -4.43 10.38 1.85
C ALA A 141 -4.83 11.33 3.00
N ALA A 142 -4.12 12.44 3.21
CA ALA A 142 -4.23 13.25 4.43
C ALA A 142 -5.63 13.82 4.69
N ASN A 143 -6.38 14.12 3.63
CA ASN A 143 -7.71 14.72 3.68
C ASN A 143 -8.83 13.73 3.34
N PHE A 144 -8.58 12.42 3.44
CA PHE A 144 -9.56 11.42 3.09
C PHE A 144 -10.76 11.42 4.06
N GLY A 145 -11.96 11.42 3.47
CA GLY A 145 -13.22 11.17 4.15
C GLY A 145 -13.64 9.70 4.04
N VAL A 146 -14.86 9.41 4.52
CA VAL A 146 -15.40 8.03 4.57
C VAL A 146 -15.54 7.36 3.20
N ASP A 147 -15.80 8.15 2.16
CA ASP A 147 -15.95 7.64 0.79
C ASP A 147 -14.63 7.72 0.00
N SER A 148 -13.59 8.34 0.58
CA SER A 148 -12.32 8.54 -0.08
C SER A 148 -11.58 7.23 -0.24
N SER A 149 -11.01 7.05 -1.42
CA SER A 149 -10.30 5.82 -1.78
C SER A 149 -9.14 6.15 -2.72
N TYR A 150 -8.29 5.14 -2.93
CA TYR A 150 -7.28 5.15 -3.97
C TYR A 150 -7.88 4.53 -5.23
N TYR A 151 -8.00 5.28 -6.31
CA TYR A 151 -8.72 4.90 -7.53
C TYR A 151 -7.78 4.59 -8.69
N TYR A 152 -8.24 3.67 -9.53
CA TYR A 152 -7.76 3.42 -10.87
C TYR A 152 -8.92 3.55 -11.85
N CYS A 153 -8.89 4.53 -12.76
CA CYS A 153 -9.97 4.76 -13.71
C CYS A 153 -9.82 3.88 -14.94
N ILE A 154 -10.88 3.18 -15.31
CA ILE A 154 -10.95 2.39 -16.54
C ILE A 154 -11.71 3.16 -17.61
N LYS A 155 -12.80 3.82 -17.22
CA LYS A 155 -13.65 4.65 -18.08
C LYS A 155 -14.15 5.86 -17.30
N GLY A 156 -14.26 7.00 -17.98
CA GLY A 156 -14.73 8.25 -17.38
C GLY A 156 -13.77 8.82 -16.35
N ASN A 157 -14.29 9.74 -15.54
CA ASN A 157 -13.55 10.34 -14.43
C ASN A 157 -13.87 9.57 -13.15
N CYS A 158 -12.86 9.11 -12.41
CA CYS A 158 -13.08 8.48 -11.12
C CYS A 158 -13.74 9.44 -10.13
N LYS A 159 -14.54 8.88 -9.25
CA LYS A 159 -15.21 9.60 -8.17
C LYS A 159 -15.38 8.72 -6.94
N ALA A 160 -15.51 9.36 -5.79
CA ALA A 160 -15.62 8.66 -4.50
C ALA A 160 -16.90 7.85 -4.34
N HIS A 161 -18.02 8.46 -4.70
CA HIS A 161 -19.35 7.87 -4.62
C HIS A 161 -20.31 8.66 -5.52
N PRO A 162 -21.40 8.05 -6.05
CA PRO A 162 -22.38 8.75 -6.88
C PRO A 162 -23.03 9.98 -6.22
N SER A 163 -23.21 9.94 -4.91
CA SER A 163 -23.79 11.04 -4.13
C SER A 163 -22.79 12.13 -3.72
N GLN A 164 -21.49 11.91 -3.93
CA GLN A 164 -20.46 12.87 -3.56
C GLN A 164 -20.12 13.78 -4.74
N PRO A 165 -19.73 15.04 -4.48
CA PRO A 165 -19.29 15.94 -5.53
C PRO A 165 -17.99 15.42 -6.17
N ASP A 166 -17.72 15.84 -7.41
CA ASP A 166 -16.47 15.44 -8.11
C ASP A 166 -15.21 16.03 -7.46
N SER A 167 -15.36 17.01 -6.56
CA SER A 167 -14.31 17.58 -5.71
C SER A 167 -14.09 16.81 -4.40
N TYR A 168 -14.82 15.73 -4.14
CA TYR A 168 -14.66 14.96 -2.91
C TYR A 168 -13.26 14.33 -2.84
N PRO A 169 -12.57 14.35 -1.69
CA PRO A 169 -11.19 13.88 -1.59
C PRO A 169 -11.00 12.43 -2.02
N GLY A 170 -9.85 12.16 -2.61
CA GLY A 170 -9.43 10.82 -3.01
C GLY A 170 -8.24 10.89 -3.95
N TYR A 171 -7.63 9.76 -4.30
CA TYR A 171 -6.39 9.77 -5.08
C TYR A 171 -6.50 8.88 -6.30
N CYS A 172 -6.37 9.45 -7.50
CA CYS A 172 -6.36 8.68 -8.74
C CYS A 172 -4.94 8.44 -9.25
N VAL A 173 -4.52 7.17 -9.35
CA VAL A 173 -3.16 6.79 -9.74
C VAL A 173 -2.86 6.98 -11.23
N ASN A 174 -3.87 6.79 -12.09
CA ASN A 174 -3.70 6.81 -13.54
C ASN A 174 -4.37 8.01 -14.21
N CYS A 175 -4.75 9.03 -13.43
CA CYS A 175 -5.32 10.26 -13.93
C CYS A 175 -4.22 11.29 -14.23
N PRO A 176 -4.42 12.17 -15.24
CA PRO A 176 -3.51 13.28 -15.50
C PRO A 176 -3.31 14.15 -14.25
N GLY A 177 -2.07 14.29 -13.80
CA GLY A 177 -1.69 15.08 -12.62
C GLY A 177 -1.86 14.35 -11.28
N ASN A 178 -2.04 13.02 -11.25
CA ASN A 178 -2.25 12.20 -10.05
C ASN A 178 -3.15 12.92 -9.05
N LYS A 179 -4.37 13.25 -9.49
CA LYS A 179 -5.33 14.03 -8.71
C LYS A 179 -5.60 13.30 -7.40
N ALA A 180 -4.83 13.65 -6.35
CA ALA A 180 -5.43 13.94 -5.07
C ALA A 180 -6.52 14.94 -5.43
N ILE A 181 -7.78 14.57 -5.37
CA ILE A 181 -8.86 15.50 -5.64
C ILE A 181 -8.74 16.56 -4.54
N LEU A 182 -8.11 17.66 -4.93
CA LEU A 182 -7.75 18.78 -4.08
C LEU A 182 -9.06 19.51 -3.77
N GLY A 183 -9.35 19.65 -2.48
CA GLY A 183 -9.94 20.90 -2.03
C GLY A 183 -8.98 22.05 -2.28
#